data_AF-A0A4Q3UBV4-F1
#
_entry.id   AF-A0A4Q3UBV4-F1
#
_cell.length_a   1.000
_cell.length_b   1.000
_cell.length_c   1.000
_cell.angle_alpha   90.00
_cell.angle_beta   90.00
_cell.angle_gamma   90.00
#
_symmetry.space_group_name_H-M   'P 1'
#
loop_
_entity.id
_entity.type
_entity.pdbx_description
1 polymer ?
#
loop_
_entity_poly.entity_id
_entity_poly.type
_entity_poly.pdbx_seq_one_letter_code
_entity_poly.pdbx_strand_id
1 'polypeptide(L)' 'MVRCSTPEDIVLRKLMWFELGNRVSDRQWNDIVRVLEVQSPTVDLGYLRHWATELGVAELLEEALAQRIDEDPYA' A
#
# COMPACT_ATOMS: atom_id res chain seq x y z
N MET A 1 -14.24 -16.25 15.40
CA MET A 1 -14.38 -14.81 15.10
C MET A 1 -13.64 -14.55 13.80
N VAL A 2 -14.35 -14.61 12.68
CA VAL A 2 -13.75 -14.36 11.36
C VAL A 2 -13.55 -12.85 11.29
N ARG A 3 -12.29 -12.38 11.39
CA ARG A 3 -11.99 -10.98 11.06
C ARG A 3 -12.10 -10.90 9.55
N CYS A 4 -13.16 -10.28 9.06
CA CYS A 4 -13.28 -9.94 7.65
C CYS A 4 -12.06 -9.09 7.31
N SER A 5 -11.17 -9.59 6.44
CA SER A 5 -9.99 -8.85 6.01
C SER A 5 -10.44 -7.49 5.51
N THR A 6 -10.06 -6.46 6.24
CA THR A 6 -10.36 -5.10 5.84
C THR A 6 -9.61 -4.79 4.54
N PRO A 7 -10.10 -3.89 3.70
CA PRO A 7 -9.38 -3.43 2.51
C PRO A 7 -7.91 -3.07 2.82
N GLU A 8 -7.63 -2.53 4.01
CA GLU A 8 -6.33 -2.26 4.59
C GLU A 8 -5.46 -3.53 4.75
N ASP A 9 -6.01 -4.61 5.31
CA ASP A 9 -5.29 -5.87 5.52
C ASP A 9 -4.85 -6.51 4.18
N ILE A 10 -5.65 -6.33 3.13
CA ILE A 10 -5.34 -6.83 1.79
C ILE A 10 -4.14 -6.07 1.21
N VAL A 11 -4.12 -4.74 1.38
CA VAL A 11 -3.00 -3.88 0.96
C VAL A 11 -1.73 -4.23 1.72
N LEU A 12 -1.79 -4.33 3.05
CA LEU A 12 -0.65 -4.67 3.89
C LEU A 12 -0.05 -6.02 3.51
N ARG A 13 -0.90 -7.02 3.25
CA ARG A 13 -0.44 -8.35 2.81
C ARG A 13 0.23 -8.33 1.45
N LYS A 14 -0.26 -7.53 0.50
CA LYS A 14 0.38 -7.34 -0.81
C LYS A 14 1.75 -6.65 -0.67
N LEU A 15 1.86 -5.61 0.17
CA LEU A 15 3.13 -4.94 0.46
C LEU A 15 4.15 -5.90 1.09
N MET A 16 3.73 -6.69 2.08
CA MET A 16 4.59 -7.71 2.69
C MET A 16 5.08 -8.74 1.67
N TRP A 17 4.21 -9.19 0.76
CA TRP A 17 4.59 -10.14 -0.27
C TRP A 17 5.56 -9.56 -1.29
N PHE A 18 5.44 -8.27 -1.61
CA PHE A 18 6.38 -7.57 -2.47
C PHE A 18 7.76 -7.46 -1.83
N GLU A 19 7.81 -7.13 -0.53
CA GLU A 19 9.06 -7.09 0.23
C GLU A 19 9.70 -8.48 0.34
N LEU A 20 8.91 -9.51 0.67
CA LEU A 20 9.38 -10.90 0.72
C LEU A 20 9.82 -11.42 -0.65
N GLY A 21 9.22 -10.92 -1.73
CA GLY A 21 9.57 -11.18 -3.12
C GLY A 21 10.82 -10.46 -3.60
N ASN A 22 11.56 -9.78 -2.71
CA ASN A 22 12.82 -9.07 -2.97
C ASN A 22 12.69 -7.94 -4.02
N ARG A 23 11.49 -7.31 -4.10
CA ARG A 23 11.21 -6.15 -4.96
C ARG A 23 11.51 -6.39 -6.45
N VAL A 24 11.43 -7.63 -6.93
CA VAL A 24 11.94 -8.01 -8.26
C VAL A 24 10.99 -7.63 -9.41
N SER A 25 9.75 -7.20 -9.12
CA SER A 25 8.71 -7.01 -10.15
C SER A 25 8.04 -5.64 -10.08
N ASP A 26 8.48 -4.71 -10.93
CA ASP A 26 7.86 -3.39 -11.11
C ASP A 26 6.37 -3.47 -11.53
N ARG A 27 5.96 -4.56 -12.18
CA ARG A 27 4.55 -4.81 -12.50
C ARG A 27 3.73 -5.07 -11.25
N GLN A 28 4.30 -5.79 -10.28
CA GLN A 28 3.63 -6.08 -9.01
C GLN A 28 3.57 -4.83 -8.14
N TRP A 29 4.61 -4.00 -8.19
CA TRP A 29 4.60 -2.67 -7.59
C TRP A 29 3.47 -1.79 -8.14
N ASN A 30 3.37 -1.66 -9.46
CA ASN A 30 2.29 -0.88 -10.10
C ASN A 30 0.89 -1.39 -9.75
N ASP A 31 0.70 -2.70 -9.59
CA ASP A 31 -0.57 -3.27 -9.11
C ASP A 31 -0.89 -2.81 -7.69
N ILE A 32 0.10 -2.77 -6.80
CA ILE A 32 -0.06 -2.31 -5.42
C ILE A 32 -0.43 -0.83 -5.37
N VAL A 33 0.27 0.00 -6.14
CA VAL A 33 0.00 1.45 -6.24
C VAL A 33 -1.42 1.70 -6.74
N ARG A 34 -1.86 1.02 -7.81
CA ARG A 34 -3.22 1.15 -8.33
C ARG A 34 -4.29 0.66 -7.36
N VAL A 35 -4.03 -0.42 -6.62
CA VAL A 35 -4.96 -0.92 -5.60
C VAL A 35 -5.09 0.09 -4.46
N LEU A 36 -3.98 0.67 -4.00
CA LEU A 36 -3.97 1.75 -3.02
C LEU A 36 -4.75 2.96 -3.51
N GLU A 37 -4.60 3.33 -4.78
CA GLU A 37 -5.33 4.44 -5.40
C GLU A 37 -6.85 4.21 -5.45
N VAL A 38 -7.28 3.03 -5.89
CA VAL A 38 -8.70 2.66 -5.98
C VAL A 38 -9.34 2.56 -4.60
N GLN A 39 -8.60 2.10 -3.58
CA GLN A 39 -9.11 1.93 -2.22
C GLN A 39 -8.90 3.15 -1.32
N SER A 40 -8.08 4.12 -1.74
CA SER A 40 -7.76 5.36 -1.02
C SER A 40 -8.98 6.14 -0.48
N PRO A 41 -10.12 6.31 -1.19
CA PRO A 41 -11.23 7.08 -0.66
C PRO A 41 -11.97 6.41 0.51
N THR A 42 -11.72 5.13 0.76
CA THR A 42 -12.36 4.34 1.82
C THR A 42 -11.39 3.79 2.87
N VAL A 43 -10.08 3.90 2.63
CA VAL A 43 -9.02 3.35 3.47
C VAL A 43 -8.65 4.32 4.59
N ASP A 44 -8.51 3.81 5.80
CA ASP A 44 -7.93 4.56 6.92
C ASP A 44 -6.39 4.56 6.81
N LEU A 45 -5.82 5.65 6.28
CA LEU A 45 -4.38 5.83 6.16
C LEU A 45 -3.65 5.79 7.50
N GLY A 46 -4.30 6.16 8.60
CA GLY A 46 -3.75 6.07 9.96
C GLY A 46 -3.57 4.62 10.40
N TYR A 47 -4.58 3.79 10.16
CA TYR A 47 -4.50 2.34 10.41
C TYR A 47 -3.45 1.68 9.53
N LEU A 48 -3.42 2.02 8.24
CA LEU A 48 -2.47 1.48 7.27
C LEU A 48 -1.02 1.83 7.62
N ARG A 49 -0.74 3.09 8.00
CA ARG A 49 0.59 3.53 8.45
C ARG A 49 1.03 2.86 9.74
N HIS A 50 0.12 2.72 10.70
CA HIS A 50 0.41 2.06 11.97
C HIS A 50 0.88 0.62 11.74
N TRP A 51 0.09 -0.17 11.01
CA TRP A 51 0.46 -1.56 10.72
C TRP A 51 1.61 -1.69 9.73
N ALA A 52 1.72 -0.81 8.74
CA ALA A 52 2.87 -0.83 7.84
C ALA A 52 4.18 -0.60 8.61
N THR A 53 4.16 0.26 9.65
CA THR A 53 5.31 0.47 10.54
C THR A 53 5.62 -0.79 11.34
N GLU A 54 4.62 -1.39 11.98
CA GLU A 54 4.77 -2.63 12.75
C GLU A 54 5.28 -3.81 11.88
N LEU A 55 4.90 -3.84 10.61
CA LEU A 55 5.28 -4.88 9.65
C LEU A 55 6.59 -4.58 8.90
N GLY A 56 7.20 -3.39 9.12
CA GLY A 56 8.43 -2.97 8.44
C GLY A 56 8.26 -2.60 6.96
N VAL A 57 7.04 -2.37 6.50
CA VAL A 57 6.71 -1.98 5.11
C VAL A 57 6.23 -0.53 5.01
N ALA A 58 6.43 0.28 6.06
CA ALA A 58 6.06 1.70 6.07
C ALA A 58 6.76 2.49 4.96
N GLU A 59 8.04 2.24 4.70
CA GLU A 59 8.76 2.92 3.61
C GLU A 59 8.14 2.63 2.24
N LEU A 60 7.75 1.37 1.98
CA LEU A 60 7.06 1.00 0.74
C LEU A 60 5.69 1.67 0.65
N LEU A 61 4.95 1.75 1.76
CA LEU A 61 3.67 2.44 1.76
C LEU A 61 3.84 3.93 1.42
N GLU A 62 4.82 4.61 2.02
CA GLU A 62 5.10 6.01 1.71
C GLU A 62 5.58 6.22 0.27
N GLU A 63 6.41 5.32 -0.27
CA GLU A 63 6.85 5.38 -1.67
C GLU A 63 5.67 5.23 -2.65
N ALA A 64 4.75 4.30 -2.37
CA ALA A 64 3.53 4.12 -3.16
C ALA A 64 2.58 5.32 -3.05
N LEU A 65 2.48 5.94 -1.87
CA LEU A 65 1.69 7.16 -1.68
C LEU A 65 2.33 8.37 -2.37
N ALA A 66 3.66 8.49 -2.37
CA ALA A 66 4.39 9.58 -3.02
C ALA A 66 4.21 9.54 -4.55
N GLN A 67 4.30 8.36 -5.17
CA GLN A 67 4.02 8.21 -6.62
C GLN A 67 2.61 8.67 -7.01
N ARG A 68 1.66 8.62 -6.07
CA ARG A 68 0.29 9.09 -6.26
C ARG A 68 0.15 10.61 -6.13
N ILE A 69 1.07 11.26 -5.40
CA ILE A 69 1.10 12.72 -5.20
C ILE A 69 1.79 13.43 -6.38
N ASP A 70 2.64 12.73 -7.12
CA ASP A 70 3.31 13.26 -8.32
C ASP A 70 2.38 13.45 -9.55
N GLU A 71 1.13 12.98 -9.51
CA GLU A 71 0.09 13.48 -10.41
C GLU A 71 -0.45 14.82 -9.91
N ASP A 72 0.41 15.85 -9.97
CA ASP A 72 0.01 17.23 -9.74
C ASP A 72 -0.95 17.66 -10.88
N PRO A 73 -2.21 18.03 -10.59
CA PRO A 73 -3.13 18.61 -11.58
C PRO A 73 -2.72 20.03 -12.00
N TYR A 74 -1.66 20.58 -11.40
CA TYR A 74 -1.15 21.94 -11.60
C TYR A 74 0.34 22.02 -11.98
N ALA A 75 1.00 20.91 -12.35
CA ALA A 75 2.33 20.94 -12.96
C ALA A 75 2.32 21.42 -14.42
#